data_AF-A0A969FB77-F1
#
_entry.id   AF-A0A969FB77-F1
#
_cell.length_a   1.000
_cell.length_b   1.000
_cell.length_c   1.000
_cell.angle_alpha   90.00
_cell.angle_beta   90.00
_cell.angle_gamma   90.00
#
_symmetry.space_group_name_H-M   'P 1'
#
loop_
_entity.id
_entity.type
_entity.pdbx_description
1 polymer ?
#
loop_
_entity_poly.entity_id
_entity_poly.type
_entity_poly.pdbx_seq_one_letter_code
_entity_poly.pdbx_strand_id
1 'polypeptide(L)'
;MPNNLHTYHKTLQQLRQWLPQERITRLRNMALLLLGLQLSGAIHLPLIVRKWPLPGKIPSLTNRLRRFLDNPQVSVRDWYHPLAQQLVQAFAGKEMRLIIDCTKVGFDYRLLTIALAYKKRALPLVWSVHKGKKGM
;
A
#
# COMPACT_ATOMS: atom_id res chain seq x y z
N MET A 1 -22.32 -12.47 2.56
CA MET A 1 -21.07 -11.72 2.28
C MET A 1 -20.36 -12.25 1.01
N PRO A 2 -20.90 -11.98 -0.20
CA PRO A 2 -20.30 -12.50 -1.45
C PRO A 2 -19.17 -11.64 -2.05
N ASN A 3 -18.86 -10.46 -1.49
CA ASN A 3 -18.00 -9.47 -2.17
C ASN A 3 -16.48 -9.57 -1.87
N ASN A 4 -16.07 -10.26 -0.79
CA ASN A 4 -14.66 -10.24 -0.35
C ASN A 4 -13.74 -11.04 -1.28
N LEU A 5 -14.21 -12.19 -1.77
CA LEU A 5 -13.47 -13.03 -2.72
C LEU A 5 -13.33 -12.35 -4.08
N HIS A 6 -14.40 -11.70 -4.56
CA HIS A 6 -14.36 -10.96 -5.82
C HIS A 6 -13.32 -9.83 -5.77
N THR A 7 -13.35 -9.00 -4.72
CA THR A 7 -12.35 -7.95 -4.52
C THR A 7 -10.94 -8.52 -4.44
N TYR A 8 -10.73 -9.61 -3.69
CA TYR A 8 -9.44 -10.29 -3.61
C TYR A 8 -8.91 -10.71 -4.99
N HIS A 9 -9.73 -11.38 -5.80
CA HIS A 9 -9.33 -11.86 -7.12
C HIS A 9 -9.02 -10.71 -8.07
N LYS A 10 -9.83 -9.66 -8.06
CA LYS A 10 -9.60 -8.44 -8.87
C LYS A 10 -8.29 -7.76 -8.48
N THR A 11 -8.04 -7.57 -7.18
CA THR A 11 -6.78 -7.00 -6.69
C THR A 11 -5.59 -7.87 -7.05
N LEU A 12 -5.69 -9.19 -6.90
CA LEU A 12 -4.61 -10.11 -7.27
C LEU A 12 -4.31 -10.07 -8.77
N GLN A 13 -5.33 -9.98 -9.61
CA GLN A 13 -5.17 -9.84 -11.06
C GLN A 13 -4.45 -8.54 -11.42
N GLN A 14 -4.85 -7.41 -10.81
CA GLN A 14 -4.18 -6.13 -11.03
C GLN A 14 -2.70 -6.18 -10.60
N LEU A 15 -2.41 -6.75 -9.43
CA LEU A 15 -1.05 -6.90 -8.94
C LEU A 15 -0.19 -7.77 -9.86
N ARG A 16 -0.76 -8.82 -10.46
CA ARG A 16 -0.05 -9.65 -11.47
C ARG A 16 0.29 -8.86 -12.74
N GLN A 17 -0.58 -7.95 -13.16
CA GLN A 17 -0.32 -7.09 -14.31
C GLN A 17 0.79 -6.07 -14.01
N TRP A 18 0.79 -5.50 -12.80
CA TRP A 18 1.80 -4.52 -12.38
C TRP A 18 3.15 -5.14 -12.05
N LEU A 19 3.17 -6.37 -11.52
CA LEU A 19 4.35 -7.04 -11.01
C LEU A 19 4.44 -8.48 -11.57
N PRO A 20 4.60 -8.65 -12.90
CA PRO A 20 4.53 -9.97 -13.53
C PRO A 20 5.65 -10.93 -13.10
N GLN A 21 6.81 -10.39 -12.71
CA GLN A 21 7.98 -11.17 -12.27
C GLN A 21 7.97 -11.48 -10.77
N GLU A 22 6.99 -10.97 -10.02
CA GLU A 22 6.95 -11.12 -8.58
C GLU A 22 6.39 -12.49 -8.17
N ARG A 23 6.92 -13.04 -7.07
CA ARG A 23 6.51 -14.36 -6.59
C ARG A 23 5.04 -14.36 -6.20
N ILE A 24 4.27 -15.31 -6.72
CA ILE A 24 2.82 -15.39 -6.49
C ILE A 24 2.41 -15.40 -5.01
N THR A 25 3.23 -15.94 -4.11
CA THR A 25 2.95 -15.94 -2.68
C THR A 25 2.98 -14.53 -2.08
N ARG A 26 3.87 -13.64 -2.55
CA ARG A 26 3.94 -12.24 -2.13
C ARG A 26 2.73 -11.48 -2.67
N LEU A 27 2.39 -11.66 -3.95
CA LEU A 27 1.21 -11.05 -4.57
C LEU A 27 -0.09 -11.41 -3.84
N ARG A 28 -0.27 -12.69 -3.49
CA ARG A 28 -1.43 -13.15 -2.71
C ARG A 28 -1.51 -12.49 -1.33
N ASN A 29 -0.38 -12.39 -0.61
CA ASN A 29 -0.36 -11.74 0.69
C ASN A 29 -0.64 -10.24 0.59
N MET A 30 -0.16 -9.55 -0.44
CA MET A 30 -0.50 -8.15 -0.69
C MET A 30 -1.99 -7.97 -1.00
N ALA A 31 -2.57 -8.81 -1.87
CA ALA A 31 -4.00 -8.76 -2.16
C ALA A 31 -4.84 -8.97 -0.88
N LEU A 32 -4.42 -9.88 0.01
CA LEU A 32 -5.06 -10.08 1.31
C LEU A 32 -4.89 -8.87 2.24
N LEU A 33 -3.72 -8.24 2.27
CA LEU A 33 -3.48 -7.01 3.03
C LEU A 33 -4.41 -5.88 2.56
N LEU A 34 -4.44 -5.61 1.25
CA LEU A 34 -5.29 -4.56 0.67
C LEU A 34 -6.77 -4.81 0.91
N LEU A 35 -7.24 -6.05 0.72
CA LEU A 35 -8.61 -6.45 1.04
C LEU A 35 -8.91 -6.19 2.52
N GLY A 36 -8.02 -6.63 3.41
CA GLY A 36 -8.23 -6.51 4.84
C GLY A 36 -8.23 -5.05 5.31
N LEU A 37 -7.35 -4.19 4.77
CA LEU A 37 -7.34 -2.75 5.04
C LEU A 37 -8.64 -2.09 4.58
N GLN A 38 -9.10 -2.40 3.37
CA GLN A 38 -10.33 -1.82 2.83
C GLN A 38 -11.57 -2.22 3.62
N LEU A 39 -11.65 -3.48 4.06
CA LEU A 39 -12.82 -4.01 4.77
C LEU A 39 -12.80 -3.76 6.28
N SER A 40 -11.63 -3.61 6.90
CA SER A 40 -11.51 -3.34 8.33
C SER A 40 -11.52 -1.84 8.64
N GLY A 41 -11.06 -0.99 7.72
CA GLY A 41 -10.80 0.41 7.99
C GLY A 41 -9.74 0.63 9.08
N ALA A 42 -8.93 -0.39 9.39
CA ALA A 42 -8.03 -0.41 10.53
C ALA A 42 -6.65 -0.96 10.16
N ILE A 43 -5.62 -0.42 10.82
CA ILE A 43 -4.22 -0.82 10.62
C ILE A 43 -3.78 -1.96 11.55
N HIS A 44 -4.58 -2.30 12.57
CA HIS A 44 -4.25 -3.38 13.50
C HIS A 44 -4.34 -4.75 12.80
N LEU A 45 -3.23 -5.49 12.74
CA LEU A 45 -3.14 -6.74 11.98
C LEU A 45 -4.23 -7.78 12.31
N PRO A 46 -4.63 -8.01 13.58
CA PRO A 46 -5.72 -8.92 13.89
C PRO A 46 -7.06 -8.50 13.27
N LEU A 47 -7.34 -7.20 13.16
CA LEU A 47 -8.56 -6.68 12.52
C LEU A 47 -8.53 -6.84 11.00
N ILE A 48 -7.35 -6.70 10.38
CA ILE A 48 -7.13 -6.94 8.95
C ILE A 48 -7.39 -8.41 8.62
N VAL A 49 -6.74 -9.35 9.33
CA VAL A 49 -6.83 -10.78 9.01
C VAL A 49 -8.20 -11.39 9.30
N ARG A 50 -8.99 -10.80 10.21
CA ARG A 50 -10.39 -11.17 10.45
C ARG A 50 -11.27 -11.01 9.21
N LYS A 51 -10.87 -10.18 8.24
CA LYS A 51 -11.60 -9.94 6.99
C LYS A 51 -11.16 -10.87 5.85
N TRP A 52 -10.14 -11.71 6.08
CA TRP A 52 -9.60 -12.59 5.04
C TRP A 52 -10.57 -13.74 4.74
N PRO A 53 -10.79 -14.09 3.45
CA PRO A 53 -11.60 -15.24 3.06
C PRO A 53 -10.78 -16.53 3.16
N LEU A 54 -10.09 -16.75 4.29
CA LEU A 54 -9.22 -17.89 4.53
C LEU A 54 -9.57 -18.56 5.87
N PRO A 55 -9.62 -19.90 5.93
CA PRO A 55 -9.71 -20.58 7.21
C PRO A 55 -8.40 -20.45 8.00
N GLY A 56 -8.49 -20.38 9.33
CA GLY A 56 -7.33 -20.39 10.20
C GLY A 56 -7.54 -19.65 11.52
N LYS A 57 -6.67 -19.95 12.50
CA LYS A 57 -6.67 -19.23 13.78
C LYS A 57 -6.11 -17.82 13.57
N ILE A 58 -6.76 -16.81 14.16
CA ILE A 58 -6.35 -15.40 14.04
C ILE A 58 -4.85 -15.19 14.34
N PRO A 59 -4.26 -15.75 15.41
CA PRO A 59 -2.81 -15.59 15.66
C PRO A 59 -1.92 -16.12 14.53
N SER A 60 -2.29 -17.24 13.91
CA SER A 60 -1.54 -17.81 12.79
C SER A 60 -1.61 -16.91 11.55
N LEU A 61 -2.80 -16.39 11.24
CA LEU A 61 -2.99 -15.46 10.13
C LEU A 61 -2.28 -14.11 10.38
N THR A 62 -2.32 -13.61 11.62
CA THR A 62 -1.58 -12.41 12.04
C THR A 62 -0.07 -12.62 11.87
N ASN A 63 0.47 -13.76 12.29
CA ASN A 63 1.88 -14.09 12.10
C ASN A 63 2.24 -14.23 10.61
N ARG A 64 1.35 -14.76 9.78
CA ARG A 64 1.52 -14.78 8.33
C ARG A 64 1.60 -13.37 7.75
N LEU A 65 0.72 -12.46 8.17
CA LEU A 65 0.76 -11.06 7.73
C LEU A 65 2.03 -10.36 8.22
N ARG A 66 2.43 -10.58 9.47
CA ARG A 66 3.67 -10.05 10.03
C ARG A 66 4.89 -10.45 9.19
N ARG A 67 5.06 -11.76 8.92
CA ARG A 67 6.13 -12.27 8.04
C ARG A 67 6.12 -11.67 6.63
N PHE A 68 4.94 -11.31 6.11
CA PHE A 68 4.86 -10.63 4.82
C PHE A 68 5.34 -9.18 4.90
N LEU A 69 4.95 -8.45 5.94
CA LEU A 69 5.38 -7.07 6.17
C LEU A 69 6.89 -6.96 6.47
N ASP A 70 7.45 -7.97 7.14
CA ASP A 70 8.88 -8.03 7.46
C ASP A 70 9.74 -8.62 6.33
N ASN A 71 9.14 -8.91 5.16
CA ASN A 71 9.85 -9.53 4.05
C ASN A 71 10.72 -8.51 3.29
N PRO A 72 12.06 -8.59 3.33
CA PRO A 72 12.94 -7.60 2.69
C PRO A 72 12.85 -7.60 1.16
N GLN A 73 12.26 -8.64 0.58
CA GLN A 73 12.05 -8.74 -0.86
C GLN A 73 10.79 -8.01 -1.33
N VAL A 74 10.00 -7.44 -0.41
CA VAL A 74 8.85 -6.59 -0.72
C VAL A 74 9.32 -5.13 -0.69
N SER A 75 9.83 -4.65 -1.83
CA SER A 75 10.21 -3.25 -2.00
C SER A 75 8.96 -2.40 -2.24
N VAL A 76 8.51 -1.66 -1.23
CA VAL A 76 7.29 -0.84 -1.33
C VAL A 76 7.38 0.17 -2.48
N ARG A 77 8.57 0.72 -2.73
CA ARG A 77 8.80 1.66 -3.83
C ARG A 77 8.56 0.99 -5.19
N ASP A 78 9.13 -0.19 -5.40
CA ASP A 78 8.99 -0.90 -6.69
C ASP A 78 7.56 -1.39 -6.90
N TRP A 79 6.91 -1.83 -5.82
CA TRP A 79 5.52 -2.27 -5.86
C TRP A 79 4.53 -1.13 -6.13
N TYR A 80 4.84 0.08 -5.66
CA TYR A 80 4.01 1.27 -5.87
C TYR A 80 4.27 1.96 -7.23
N HIS A 81 5.47 1.77 -7.79
CA HIS A 81 5.91 2.48 -8.99
C HIS A 81 4.95 2.38 -10.19
N PRO A 82 4.37 1.21 -10.55
CA PRO A 82 3.42 1.12 -11.66
C PRO A 82 2.19 2.01 -11.47
N LEU A 83 1.69 2.13 -10.23
CA LEU A 83 0.57 3.01 -9.91
C LEU A 83 0.98 4.49 -10.05
N ALA A 84 2.15 4.88 -9.52
CA ALA A 84 2.66 6.24 -9.67
C ALA A 84 2.84 6.62 -11.16
N GLN A 85 3.36 5.72 -11.98
CA GLN A 85 3.48 5.92 -13.43
C GLN A 85 2.11 6.11 -14.09
N GLN A 86 1.13 5.28 -13.78
CA GLN A 86 -0.23 5.42 -14.31
C GLN A 86 -0.87 6.76 -13.91
N LEU A 87 -0.65 7.22 -12.67
CA LEU A 87 -1.13 8.52 -12.21
C LEU A 87 -0.51 9.67 -13.00
N VAL A 88 0.80 9.64 -13.24
CA VAL A 88 1.49 10.67 -14.03
C VAL A 88 1.06 10.63 -15.50
N GLN A 89 0.97 9.43 -16.10
CA GLN A 89 0.56 9.26 -17.49
C GLN A 89 -0.87 9.74 -17.75
N ALA A 90 -1.78 9.63 -16.78
CA ALA A 90 -3.15 10.16 -16.89
C ALA A 90 -3.19 11.69 -17.07
N PHE A 91 -2.09 12.39 -16.78
CA PHE A 91 -1.91 13.83 -16.94
C PHE A 91 -0.93 14.20 -18.06
N ALA A 92 -0.55 13.26 -18.93
CA ALA A 92 0.29 13.56 -20.08
C ALA A 92 -0.31 14.70 -20.92
N GLY A 93 0.48 15.74 -21.18
CA GLY A 93 0.05 16.94 -21.91
C GLY A 93 -0.90 17.86 -21.15
N LYS A 94 -1.10 17.66 -19.85
CA LYS A 94 -1.96 18.49 -18.99
C LYS A 94 -1.15 19.08 -17.83
N GLU A 95 -1.62 20.19 -17.29
CA GLU A 95 -1.04 20.75 -16.08
C GLU A 95 -1.21 19.77 -14.89
N MET A 96 -0.12 19.53 -14.16
CA MET A 96 -0.13 18.75 -12.93
C MET A 96 0.12 19.66 -11.74
N ARG A 97 -0.78 19.59 -10.74
CA ARG A 97 -0.56 20.25 -9.46
C ARG A 97 0.05 19.27 -8.47
N LEU A 98 1.27 19.53 -8.06
CA LEU A 98 1.99 18.75 -7.06
C LEU A 98 1.88 19.39 -5.68
N ILE A 99 1.75 18.56 -4.67
CA ILE A 99 1.77 18.91 -3.26
C ILE A 99 3.05 18.33 -2.67
N ILE A 100 3.84 19.17 -2.01
CA ILE A 100 5.00 18.76 -1.23
C ILE A 100 4.63 18.93 0.23
N ASP A 101 4.71 17.86 1.01
CA ASP A 101 4.42 17.88 2.43
C ASP A 101 5.49 17.13 3.24
N CYS A 102 5.70 17.59 4.47
CA CYS A 102 6.65 16.99 5.41
C CYS A 102 5.94 16.66 6.73
N THR A 103 5.76 15.36 6.97
CA THR A 103 5.10 14.86 8.18
C THR A 103 6.14 14.24 9.13
N LYS A 104 6.00 14.48 10.44
CA LYS A 104 6.86 13.84 11.47
C LYS A 104 6.49 12.36 11.58
N VAL A 105 7.48 11.48 11.53
CA VAL A 105 7.30 10.03 11.72
C VAL A 105 8.23 9.59 12.84
N GLY A 106 7.67 9.12 13.97
CA GLY A 106 8.46 8.81 15.15
C GLY A 106 9.13 10.04 15.77
N PHE A 107 10.16 9.84 16.60
CA PHE A 107 10.78 10.92 17.37
C PHE A 107 11.70 11.81 16.52
N ASP A 108 12.56 11.18 15.70
CA ASP A 108 13.65 11.87 14.98
C ASP A 108 13.62 11.63 13.47
N TYR A 109 12.46 11.29 12.90
CA TYR A 109 12.32 11.15 11.46
C TYR A 109 11.21 12.03 10.89
N ARG A 110 11.41 12.43 9.64
CA ARG A 110 10.50 13.20 8.82
C ARG A 110 10.26 12.43 7.52
N LEU A 111 8.99 12.33 7.13
CA LEU A 111 8.56 11.80 5.85
C LEU A 111 8.29 12.97 4.91
N LEU A 112 9.14 13.14 3.92
CA LEU A 112 8.89 14.04 2.79
C LEU A 112 8.07 13.26 1.76
N THR A 113 6.94 13.83 1.34
CA THR A 113 6.06 13.23 0.33
C THR A 113 5.82 14.22 -0.79
N ILE A 114 5.89 13.74 -2.03
CA ILE A 114 5.41 14.45 -3.21
C ILE A 114 4.15 13.71 -3.69
N ALA A 115 3.05 14.43 -3.79
CA ALA A 115 1.75 13.90 -4.17
C ALA A 115 1.10 14.71 -5.29
N LEU A 116 0.31 14.05 -6.12
CA LEU A 116 -0.55 14.67 -7.12
C LEU A 116 -1.86 15.12 -6.47
N ALA A 117 -2.24 16.37 -6.67
CA ALA A 117 -3.54 16.89 -6.25
C ALA A 117 -4.63 16.46 -7.24
N TYR A 118 -5.57 15.62 -6.80
CA TYR A 118 -6.68 15.16 -7.65
C TYR A 118 -7.98 15.00 -6.87
N LYS A 119 -9.07 15.63 -7.32
CA LYS A 119 -10.43 15.52 -6.73
C LYS A 119 -10.45 15.59 -5.20
N LYS A 120 -9.87 16.65 -4.63
CA LYS A 120 -9.75 16.88 -3.17
C LYS A 120 -8.95 15.79 -2.42
N ARG A 121 -8.07 15.07 -3.11
CA ARG A 121 -7.16 14.07 -2.54
C ARG A 121 -5.72 14.36 -2.95
N ALA A 122 -4.79 14.06 -2.05
CA ALA A 122 -3.37 13.98 -2.36
C ALA A 122 -3.03 12.51 -2.65
N LEU A 123 -2.70 12.21 -3.91
CA LEU A 123 -2.30 10.87 -4.35
C LEU A 123 -0.77 10.80 -4.31
N PRO A 124 -0.15 10.02 -3.40
CA PRO A 124 1.30 9.95 -3.31
C PRO A 124 1.93 9.53 -4.64
N LEU A 125 3.05 10.14 -5.02
CA LEU A 125 3.85 9.70 -6.15
C LEU A 125 5.16 9.10 -5.65
N VAL A 126 5.82 9.81 -4.75
CA VAL A 126 7.09 9.39 -4.14
C VAL A 126 7.19 9.91 -2.70
N TRP A 127 7.99 9.24 -1.88
CA TRP A 127 8.30 9.67 -0.53
C TRP A 127 9.72 9.26 -0.13
N SER A 128 10.26 9.94 0.87
CA SER A 128 11.56 9.62 1.47
C SER A 128 11.53 9.93 2.97
N VAL A 129 12.25 9.11 3.73
CA VAL A 129 12.38 9.27 5.18
C VAL A 129 13.76 9.84 5.48
N HIS A 130 13.78 10.95 6.21
CA HIS A 130 15.00 11.66 6.59
C HIS A 130 15.06 11.79 8.12
N LYS A 131 16.27 11.80 8.69
CA LYS A 131 16.44 12.14 10.11
C LYS A 131 16.18 13.64 10.33
N GLY A 132 15.49 14.00 11.41
CA GLY A 132 15.25 15.38 11.83
C GLY A 132 14.08 15.55 12.81
N LYS A 133 14.17 16.54 13.71
CA LYS A 133 13.07 16.97 14.63
C LYS A 133 12.17 17.98 13.92
N LYS A 134 10.85 18.07 14.14
CA LYS A 134 9.98 19.08 13.48
C LYS A 134 10.09 20.43 14.21
N GLY A 135 10.33 21.53 13.50
CA GLY A 135 10.75 22.83 14.06
C GLY A 135 12.27 23.03 13.92
N MET A 136 12.73 24.28 13.92
CA MET A 136 14.15 24.63 14.06
C MET A 136 14.80 23.88 15.23
#